data_AF-A0A3M6UY18-F1
#
_entry.id   AF-A0A3M6UY18-F1
#
_cell.length_a   1.000
_cell.length_b   1.000
_cell.length_c   1.000
_cell.angle_alpha   90.00
_cell.angle_beta   90.00
_cell.angle_gamma   90.00
#
_symmetry.space_group_name_H-M   'P 1'
#
loop_
_entity.id
_entity.type
_entity.pdbx_description
1 polymer ?
#
loop_
_entity_poly.entity_id
_entity_poly.type
_entity_poly.pdbx_seq_one_letter_code
_entity_poly.pdbx_strand_id
1 'polypeptide(L)'
;AKETFDGKRLVNHVIRIAEVTVKKFCEAECFMEPYCNACLESPCKNNAPCQSGFTDKGYRCLCPAGFKGPTCDEGSYECPCKAGFDGENCTKMASTCQEAFERNTSISSGMVTLYRDSKAFLVYCHMGNFGCGDGGWTTVMKIDGHKRTFHYDSPYWSNKVEYMPSGGDTGFDSQETKLITYWNTSFSKICLGMNISQQINFIVINKQADSLYSLIADGQYRSTSVGRDTWKTLVGSQASLQLHCNMEGFNSWSQLAASKTRIGILGNNEHHCQSPDSRIGFGMGGGPDDSNTCGNEAAGLWKADNGNRKIKAMGYILVQ
;
A
#
# COMPACT_ATOMS: atom_id res chain seq x y z
N ALA A 1 -1.36 72.18 -2.27
CA ALA A 1 -1.45 70.82 -2.83
C ALA A 1 -1.93 69.86 -1.74
N LYS A 2 -3.24 69.63 -1.69
CA LYS A 2 -3.92 68.51 -1.03
C LYS A 2 -5.40 68.87 -1.05
N GLU A 3 -6.16 68.11 -1.82
CA GLU A 3 -7.48 67.59 -1.47
C GLU A 3 -8.13 67.09 -2.75
N THR A 4 -8.06 65.79 -2.97
CA THR A 4 -8.97 65.13 -3.89
C THR A 4 -9.22 63.71 -3.41
N PHE A 5 -10.19 63.64 -2.50
CA PHE A 5 -11.18 62.57 -2.31
C PHE A 5 -10.66 61.13 -2.25
N ASP A 6 -10.50 60.68 -1.01
CA ASP A 6 -10.30 59.29 -0.63
C ASP A 6 -11.65 58.52 -0.66
N GLY A 7 -11.84 57.69 -1.71
CA GLY A 7 -12.61 56.44 -1.66
C GLY A 7 -14.12 56.49 -1.37
N LYS A 8 -14.85 57.55 -1.69
CA LYS A 8 -16.33 57.53 -1.65
C LYS A 8 -16.93 58.23 -2.87
N ARG A 9 -17.75 57.51 -3.64
CA ARG A 9 -18.73 58.12 -4.56
C ARG A 9 -19.49 59.21 -3.79
N LEU A 10 -19.45 60.44 -4.27
CA LEU A 10 -20.21 61.53 -3.69
C LEU A 10 -21.69 61.34 -4.05
N VAL A 11 -22.42 60.60 -3.23
CA VAL A 11 -23.87 60.46 -3.35
C VAL A 11 -24.48 61.86 -3.16
N ASN A 12 -25.29 62.31 -4.13
CA ASN A 12 -25.88 63.67 -4.21
C ASN A 12 -24.92 64.82 -4.59
N HIS A 13 -23.82 64.54 -5.28
CA HIS A 13 -22.92 65.59 -5.74
C HIS A 13 -22.88 65.64 -7.28
N VAL A 14 -23.01 66.85 -7.81
CA VAL A 14 -23.05 67.09 -9.25
C VAL A 14 -21.64 67.46 -9.70
N ILE A 15 -20.96 66.52 -10.37
CA ILE A 15 -19.59 66.71 -10.87
C ILE A 15 -19.58 67.73 -12.01
N ARG A 16 -20.58 67.65 -12.89
CA ARG A 16 -20.79 68.57 -14.01
C ARG A 16 -22.25 68.51 -14.43
N ILE A 17 -22.83 69.67 -14.75
CA ILE A 17 -24.14 69.75 -15.40
C ILE A 17 -23.86 69.89 -16.89
N ALA A 18 -24.43 68.98 -17.69
CA ALA A 18 -24.41 69.05 -19.14
C ALA A 18 -25.84 69.17 -19.64
N GLU A 19 -26.07 70.11 -20.54
CA GLU A 19 -27.33 70.18 -21.28
C GLU A 19 -27.31 69.13 -22.38
N VAL A 20 -28.16 68.11 -22.24
CA VAL A 20 -28.32 67.06 -23.24
C VAL A 20 -29.70 67.15 -23.87
N THR A 21 -29.77 66.94 -25.18
CA THR A 21 -31.02 66.92 -25.93
C THR A 21 -31.84 65.64 -25.70
N VAL A 22 -31.22 64.58 -25.19
CA VAL A 22 -31.88 63.32 -24.80
C VAL A 22 -31.33 62.85 -23.47
N LYS A 23 -32.19 62.52 -22.50
CA LYS A 23 -31.80 62.13 -21.13
C LYS A 23 -30.79 60.97 -21.09
N LYS A 24 -30.90 60.01 -22.02
CA LYS A 24 -29.94 58.90 -22.15
C LYS A 24 -28.51 59.34 -22.51
N PHE A 25 -28.32 60.49 -23.16
CA PHE A 25 -26.98 61.03 -23.40
C PHE A 25 -26.30 61.53 -22.14
N CYS A 26 -27.05 61.89 -21.08
CA CYS A 26 -26.45 62.30 -19.81
C CYS A 26 -25.61 61.16 -19.18
N GLU A 27 -26.08 59.91 -19.33
CA GLU A 27 -25.36 58.72 -18.88
C GLU A 27 -24.08 58.48 -19.69
N ALA A 28 -24.14 58.71 -21.01
CA ALA A 28 -22.99 58.62 -21.90
C ALA A 28 -21.95 59.73 -21.66
N GLU A 29 -22.38 60.94 -21.29
CA GLU A 29 -21.48 62.04 -20.94
C GLU A 29 -20.73 61.77 -19.62
N CYS A 30 -21.35 61.16 -18.60
CA CYS A 30 -20.57 60.72 -17.42
C CYS A 30 -19.50 59.72 -17.84
N PHE A 31 -19.83 58.77 -18.70
CA PHE A 31 -18.90 57.75 -19.15
C PHE A 31 -17.62 58.34 -19.78
N MET A 32 -17.76 59.47 -20.47
CA MET A 32 -16.67 60.19 -21.12
C MET A 32 -15.85 61.07 -20.16
N GLU A 33 -16.33 61.28 -18.92
CA GLU A 33 -15.60 62.04 -17.91
C GLU A 33 -14.42 61.20 -17.35
N PRO A 34 -13.19 61.75 -17.31
CA PRO A 34 -12.00 61.06 -16.79
C PRO A 34 -12.15 60.52 -15.36
N TYR A 35 -13.06 61.11 -14.58
CA TYR A 35 -13.35 60.76 -13.19
C TYR A 35 -14.44 59.69 -13.02
N CYS A 36 -15.12 59.25 -14.09
CA CYS A 36 -16.19 58.24 -14.07
C CYS A 36 -15.63 56.83 -14.43
N ASN A 37 -14.38 56.51 -14.08
CA ASN A 37 -13.81 55.18 -14.27
C ASN A 37 -14.06 54.30 -13.03
N ALA A 38 -15.04 53.40 -13.14
CA ALA A 38 -15.44 52.50 -12.05
C ALA A 38 -14.37 51.46 -11.67
N CYS A 39 -13.27 51.35 -12.43
CA CYS A 39 -12.14 50.48 -12.11
C CYS A 39 -11.07 51.13 -11.21
N LEU A 40 -11.16 52.45 -10.91
CA LEU A 40 -10.16 53.16 -10.10
C LEU A 40 -10.02 52.60 -8.68
N GLU A 41 -11.12 52.14 -8.07
CA GLU A 41 -11.10 51.53 -6.73
C GLU A 41 -10.68 50.06 -6.73
N SER A 42 -10.24 49.52 -7.88
CA SER A 42 -9.86 48.11 -8.03
C SER A 42 -10.93 47.14 -7.49
N PRO A 43 -12.18 47.22 -7.98
CA PRO A 43 -13.29 46.40 -7.45
C PRO A 43 -13.09 44.90 -7.72
N CYS A 44 -12.35 44.53 -8.76
CA CYS A 44 -12.09 43.15 -9.14
C CYS A 44 -10.99 42.53 -8.25
N LYS A 45 -11.30 41.39 -7.62
CA LYS A 45 -10.37 40.61 -6.79
C LYS A 45 -9.55 39.64 -7.64
N ASN A 46 -8.57 38.98 -7.01
CA ASN A 46 -7.77 37.90 -7.62
C ASN A 46 -7.06 38.29 -8.93
N ASN A 47 -6.53 39.52 -9.00
CA ASN A 47 -5.86 40.09 -10.19
C ASN A 47 -6.72 40.04 -11.47
N ALA A 48 -8.04 39.99 -11.34
CA ALA A 48 -8.95 39.98 -12.48
C ALA A 48 -8.92 41.33 -13.23
N PRO A 49 -8.82 41.33 -14.58
CA PRO A 49 -8.94 42.56 -15.36
C PRO A 49 -10.29 43.24 -15.16
N CYS A 50 -10.26 44.54 -14.87
CA CYS A 50 -11.45 45.38 -14.76
C CYS A 50 -11.70 46.14 -16.07
N GLN A 51 -12.94 46.07 -16.56
CA GLN A 51 -13.37 46.84 -17.72
C GLN A 51 -14.44 47.84 -17.30
N SER A 52 -14.11 49.14 -17.41
CA SER A 52 -15.07 50.22 -17.16
C SER A 52 -16.14 50.25 -18.23
N GLY A 53 -17.35 50.65 -17.86
CA GLY A 53 -18.43 50.94 -18.78
C GLY A 53 -19.40 49.82 -19.11
N PHE A 54 -19.40 48.76 -18.33
CA PHE A 54 -20.27 47.60 -18.53
C PHE A 54 -21.26 47.47 -17.36
N THR A 55 -22.47 46.99 -17.63
CA THR A 55 -23.54 46.76 -16.65
C THR A 55 -24.02 48.02 -15.91
N ASP A 56 -25.11 47.90 -15.14
CA ASP A 56 -25.66 49.01 -14.34
C ASP A 56 -24.71 49.48 -13.22
N LYS A 57 -23.66 48.70 -12.91
CA LYS A 57 -22.62 49.05 -11.93
C LYS A 57 -21.50 49.89 -12.54
N GLY A 58 -21.45 50.04 -13.86
CA GLY A 58 -20.44 50.83 -14.57
C GLY A 58 -19.09 50.12 -14.73
N TYR A 59 -18.96 48.85 -14.35
CA TYR A 59 -17.80 48.00 -14.65
C TYR A 59 -18.21 46.53 -14.80
N ARG A 60 -17.32 45.71 -15.39
CA ARG A 60 -17.34 44.26 -15.27
C ARG A 60 -15.94 43.72 -14.98
N CYS A 61 -15.87 42.64 -14.22
CA CYS A 61 -14.63 41.91 -13.98
C CYS A 61 -14.53 40.70 -14.91
N LEU A 62 -13.37 40.47 -15.52
CA LEU A 62 -13.07 39.27 -16.29
C LEU A 62 -12.41 38.24 -15.37
N CYS A 63 -13.21 37.37 -14.77
CA CYS A 63 -12.70 36.45 -13.75
C CYS A 63 -11.72 35.42 -14.35
N PRO A 64 -10.54 35.22 -13.74
CA PRO A 64 -9.67 34.08 -14.04
C PRO A 64 -10.41 32.76 -13.84
N ALA A 65 -9.91 31.69 -14.48
CA ALA A 65 -10.45 30.35 -14.29
C ALA A 65 -10.48 29.98 -12.79
N GLY A 66 -11.63 29.48 -12.31
CA GLY A 66 -11.84 29.12 -10.91
C GLY A 66 -12.57 30.19 -10.08
N PHE A 67 -12.68 31.44 -10.56
CA PHE A 67 -13.42 32.51 -9.88
C PHE A 67 -14.68 32.93 -10.63
N LYS A 68 -15.67 33.39 -9.86
CA LYS A 68 -17.00 33.81 -10.29
C LYS A 68 -17.46 34.98 -9.42
N GLY A 69 -18.68 35.42 -9.68
CA GLY A 69 -19.29 36.55 -8.98
C GLY A 69 -18.95 37.91 -9.63
N PRO A 70 -19.62 38.98 -9.20
CA PRO A 70 -19.47 40.31 -9.80
C PRO A 70 -18.07 40.91 -9.63
N THR A 71 -17.36 40.49 -8.58
CA THR A 71 -16.03 40.99 -8.19
C THR A 71 -14.95 39.92 -8.24
N CYS A 72 -15.25 38.73 -8.79
CA CYS A 72 -14.34 37.59 -8.86
C CYS A 72 -13.83 37.11 -7.49
N ASP A 73 -14.60 37.33 -6.43
CA ASP A 73 -14.34 36.94 -5.05
C ASP A 73 -14.92 35.57 -4.70
N GLU A 74 -15.84 35.05 -5.50
CA GLU A 74 -16.44 33.73 -5.31
C GLU A 74 -15.64 32.68 -6.07
N GLY A 75 -14.83 31.89 -5.38
CA GLY A 75 -14.13 30.75 -5.96
C GLY A 75 -12.78 30.47 -5.33
N SER A 76 -12.21 29.32 -5.65
CA SER A 76 -10.88 28.92 -5.25
C SER A 76 -10.19 28.18 -6.40
N TYR A 77 -8.87 28.29 -6.48
CA TYR A 77 -8.09 27.39 -7.31
C TYR A 77 -8.15 25.99 -6.69
N GLU A 78 -8.68 25.02 -7.42
CA GLU A 78 -8.46 23.62 -7.10
C GLU A 78 -7.10 23.22 -7.70
N CYS A 79 -6.11 23.01 -6.83
CA CYS A 79 -4.83 22.43 -7.19
C CYS A 79 -4.88 20.93 -6.86
N PRO A 80 -5.33 20.06 -7.78
CA PRO A 80 -5.29 18.63 -7.51
C PRO A 80 -3.85 18.18 -7.36
N CYS A 81 -3.59 17.33 -6.38
CA CYS A 81 -2.29 16.72 -6.22
C CYS A 81 -1.94 15.87 -7.46
N LYS A 82 -0.65 15.84 -7.80
CA LYS A 82 -0.14 14.93 -8.83
C LYS A 82 -0.46 13.48 -8.41
N ALA A 83 -0.70 12.59 -9.38
CA ALA A 83 -0.91 11.17 -9.11
C ALA A 83 0.18 10.59 -8.17
N GLY A 84 -0.25 9.90 -7.11
CA GLY A 84 0.63 9.40 -6.05
C GLY A 84 0.88 10.37 -4.90
N PHE A 85 0.15 11.48 -4.81
CA PHE A 85 0.17 12.42 -3.71
C PHE A 85 -1.27 12.73 -3.26
N ASP A 86 -1.49 12.94 -1.96
CA ASP A 86 -2.80 13.25 -1.36
C ASP A 86 -2.73 14.26 -0.21
N GLY A 87 -3.89 14.69 0.27
CA GLY A 87 -4.03 15.65 1.36
C GLY A 87 -3.81 17.11 0.94
N GLU A 88 -4.04 18.04 1.88
CA GLU A 88 -3.96 19.48 1.63
C GLU A 88 -2.55 19.94 1.20
N ASN A 89 -1.52 19.24 1.67
CA ASN A 89 -0.12 19.54 1.37
C ASN A 89 0.48 18.65 0.28
N CYS A 90 -0.34 17.85 -0.41
CA CYS A 90 0.11 16.87 -1.41
C CYS A 90 1.29 16.03 -0.90
N THR A 91 1.08 15.29 0.19
CA THR A 91 2.06 14.33 0.69
C THR A 91 2.08 13.10 -0.21
N LYS A 92 3.29 12.58 -0.51
CA LYS A 92 3.44 11.35 -1.30
C LYS A 92 2.60 10.26 -0.66
N MET A 93 1.79 9.50 -1.37
CA MET A 93 0.97 8.40 -0.83
C MET A 93 1.84 7.21 -0.38
N ALA A 94 1.31 6.39 0.51
CA ALA A 94 2.03 5.23 1.05
C ALA A 94 2.21 4.15 -0.04
N SER A 95 3.38 3.55 -0.08
CA SER A 95 3.73 2.48 -1.02
C SER A 95 3.76 1.09 -0.38
N THR A 96 3.75 1.04 0.95
CA THR A 96 3.67 -0.18 1.77
C THR A 96 2.68 0.01 2.92
N CYS A 97 2.19 -1.08 3.50
CA CYS A 97 1.35 -1.01 4.70
C CYS A 97 2.08 -0.36 5.88
N GLN A 98 3.40 -0.55 5.98
CA GLN A 98 4.21 0.06 7.02
C GLN A 98 4.22 1.59 6.92
N GLU A 99 4.44 2.13 5.71
CA GLU A 99 4.37 3.58 5.49
C GLU A 99 2.96 4.14 5.76
N ALA A 100 1.91 3.36 5.47
CA ALA A 100 0.55 3.76 5.78
C ALA A 100 0.31 3.83 7.30
N PHE A 101 0.79 2.82 8.03
CA PHE A 101 0.69 2.76 9.49
C PHE A 101 1.44 3.92 10.18
N GLU A 102 2.64 4.25 9.72
CA GLU A 102 3.46 5.33 10.29
C GLU A 102 2.82 6.72 10.14
N ARG A 103 2.02 6.92 9.10
CA ARG A 103 1.29 8.18 8.88
C ARG A 103 0.08 8.33 9.79
N ASN A 104 -0.60 7.21 10.06
CA ASN A 104 -1.79 7.19 10.87
C ASN A 104 -1.87 5.85 11.61
N THR A 105 -1.39 5.86 12.84
CA THR A 105 -1.39 4.69 13.74
C THR A 105 -2.79 4.25 14.17
N SER A 106 -3.82 5.06 13.90
CA SER A 106 -5.22 4.70 14.15
C SER A 106 -5.87 3.92 13.00
N ILE A 107 -5.15 3.64 11.90
CA ILE A 107 -5.67 2.81 10.82
C ILE A 107 -5.85 1.37 11.32
N SER A 108 -7.08 0.86 11.22
CA SER A 108 -7.39 -0.54 11.49
C SER A 108 -6.98 -1.45 10.32
N SER A 109 -6.73 -2.73 10.61
CA SER A 109 -6.54 -3.75 9.57
C SER A 109 -7.68 -3.75 8.56
N GLY A 110 -7.35 -3.84 7.27
CA GLY A 110 -8.32 -3.72 6.20
C GLY A 110 -7.69 -3.42 4.84
N MET A 111 -8.53 -3.17 3.84
CA MET A 111 -8.06 -2.76 2.52
C MET A 111 -7.52 -1.34 2.55
N VAL A 112 -6.28 -1.18 2.09
CA VAL A 112 -5.60 0.11 1.97
C VAL A 112 -5.16 0.31 0.53
N THR A 113 -5.38 1.52 0.02
CA THR A 113 -4.89 1.92 -1.30
C THR A 113 -3.43 2.34 -1.18
N LEU A 114 -2.54 1.59 -1.81
CA LEU A 114 -1.12 1.89 -1.91
C LEU A 114 -0.77 2.40 -3.31
N TYR A 115 0.32 3.15 -3.40
CA TYR A 115 0.79 3.74 -4.66
C TYR A 115 2.23 3.35 -4.96
N ARG A 116 2.46 2.85 -6.17
CA ARG A 116 3.80 2.61 -6.72
C ARG A 116 3.83 2.94 -8.21
N ASP A 117 4.91 3.59 -8.65
CA ASP A 117 5.09 4.03 -10.05
C ASP A 117 3.89 4.82 -10.61
N SER A 118 3.29 5.68 -9.78
CA SER A 118 2.07 6.45 -10.07
C SER A 118 0.80 5.62 -10.32
N LYS A 119 0.80 4.33 -9.98
CA LYS A 119 -0.35 3.43 -10.04
C LYS A 119 -0.85 3.08 -8.64
N ALA A 120 -2.16 3.20 -8.46
CA ALA A 120 -2.83 2.74 -7.26
C ALA A 120 -3.08 1.23 -7.34
N PHE A 121 -2.92 0.53 -6.22
CA PHE A 121 -3.36 -0.84 -6.05
C PHE A 121 -3.89 -1.02 -4.62
N LEU A 122 -4.85 -1.93 -4.45
CA LEU A 122 -5.45 -2.21 -3.16
C LEU A 122 -4.80 -3.46 -2.57
N VAL A 123 -4.48 -3.42 -1.28
CA VAL A 123 -3.97 -4.59 -0.55
C VAL A 123 -4.57 -4.61 0.85
N TYR A 124 -4.82 -5.81 1.38
CA TYR A 124 -5.18 -5.96 2.77
C TYR A 124 -3.94 -5.80 3.65
N CYS A 125 -3.94 -4.72 4.44
CA CYS A 125 -2.92 -4.45 5.44
C CYS A 125 -3.34 -4.99 6.80
N HIS A 126 -2.43 -5.71 7.45
CA HIS A 126 -2.58 -6.08 8.85
C HIS A 126 -1.87 -5.05 9.72
N MET A 127 -2.65 -4.27 10.47
CA MET A 127 -2.15 -3.16 11.28
C MET A 127 -2.08 -3.55 12.75
N GLY A 128 -1.02 -3.11 13.42
CA GLY A 128 -0.78 -3.34 14.83
C GLY A 128 -0.13 -4.70 15.13
N ASN A 129 0.02 -5.00 16.41
CA ASN A 129 0.65 -6.24 16.86
C ASN A 129 -0.34 -7.41 16.99
N PHE A 130 -0.37 -8.29 15.99
CA PHE A 130 -1.15 -9.54 15.98
C PHE A 130 -0.29 -10.81 16.20
N GLY A 131 0.97 -10.66 16.59
CA GLY A 131 1.92 -11.76 16.79
C GLY A 131 3.20 -11.66 15.96
N CYS A 132 3.23 -10.79 14.95
CA CYS A 132 4.44 -10.49 14.18
C CYS A 132 5.17 -9.21 14.62
N GLY A 133 4.73 -8.58 15.71
CA GLY A 133 5.22 -7.28 16.14
C GLY A 133 4.39 -6.13 15.55
N ASP A 134 4.57 -4.96 16.13
CA ASP A 134 3.78 -3.77 15.82
C ASP A 134 4.14 -3.18 14.44
N GLY A 135 3.17 -2.52 13.81
CA GLY A 135 3.31 -1.89 12.51
C GLY A 135 2.32 -2.36 11.45
N GLY A 136 2.58 -1.98 10.19
CA GLY A 136 1.74 -2.32 9.04
C GLY A 136 2.36 -3.43 8.20
N TRP A 137 1.75 -4.61 8.24
CA TRP A 137 2.19 -5.80 7.51
C TRP A 137 1.44 -5.96 6.19
N THR A 138 2.21 -6.15 5.11
CA THR A 138 1.68 -6.30 3.73
C THR A 138 1.58 -7.77 3.38
N THR A 139 0.38 -8.28 3.10
CA THR A 139 0.19 -9.65 2.62
C THR A 139 0.80 -9.84 1.24
N VAL A 140 1.57 -10.92 1.03
CA VAL A 140 2.16 -11.25 -0.28
C VAL A 140 1.65 -12.56 -0.86
N MET A 141 1.38 -13.55 -0.01
CA MET A 141 0.95 -14.88 -0.44
C MET A 141 0.22 -15.60 0.67
N LYS A 142 -0.80 -16.38 0.29
CA LYS A 142 -1.52 -17.32 1.16
C LYS A 142 -1.53 -18.70 0.51
N ILE A 143 -1.15 -19.73 1.25
CA ILE A 143 -0.87 -21.08 0.73
C ILE A 143 -1.72 -22.10 1.47
N ASP A 144 -2.49 -22.91 0.74
CA ASP A 144 -3.23 -24.01 1.33
C ASP A 144 -2.40 -25.30 1.22
N GLY A 145 -1.94 -25.83 2.35
CA GLY A 145 -1.14 -27.05 2.44
C GLY A 145 -1.79 -28.30 1.81
N HIS A 146 -3.11 -28.27 1.56
CA HIS A 146 -3.85 -29.34 0.90
C HIS A 146 -3.82 -29.25 -0.63
N LYS A 147 -3.41 -28.11 -1.19
CA LYS A 147 -3.39 -27.84 -2.62
C LYS A 147 -1.97 -27.85 -3.16
N ARG A 148 -1.83 -28.27 -4.42
CA ARG A 148 -0.54 -28.29 -5.13
C ARG A 148 -0.17 -26.95 -5.77
N THR A 149 -1.03 -25.93 -5.66
CA THR A 149 -0.87 -24.61 -6.31
C THR A 149 0.50 -24.02 -6.06
N PHE A 150 0.93 -23.99 -4.80
CA PHE A 150 2.24 -23.45 -4.38
C PHE A 150 3.21 -24.54 -3.96
N HIS A 151 3.12 -25.74 -4.55
CA HIS A 151 4.13 -26.78 -4.39
C HIS A 151 5.55 -26.24 -4.63
N TYR A 152 6.59 -26.86 -4.05
CA TYR A 152 7.99 -26.42 -4.18
C TYR A 152 8.37 -26.10 -5.64
N ASP A 153 8.05 -26.99 -6.57
CA ASP A 153 8.37 -26.83 -8.00
C ASP A 153 7.39 -25.94 -8.79
N SER A 154 6.44 -25.29 -8.13
CA SER A 154 5.45 -24.45 -8.79
C SER A 154 6.10 -23.24 -9.49
N PRO A 155 5.72 -22.93 -10.74
CA PRO A 155 6.23 -21.75 -11.44
C PRO A 155 5.80 -20.43 -10.79
N TYR A 156 4.80 -20.45 -9.90
CA TYR A 156 4.38 -19.26 -9.17
C TYR A 156 5.48 -18.68 -8.28
N TRP A 157 6.48 -19.46 -7.87
CA TRP A 157 7.62 -18.95 -7.11
C TRP A 157 8.57 -18.08 -7.93
N SER A 158 8.64 -18.29 -9.26
CA SER A 158 9.61 -17.65 -10.16
C SER A 158 8.98 -16.79 -11.26
N ASN A 159 7.66 -16.67 -11.32
CA ASN A 159 6.94 -15.78 -12.23
C ASN A 159 6.39 -14.52 -11.53
N LYS A 160 6.02 -13.50 -12.33
CA LYS A 160 5.36 -12.26 -11.87
C LYS A 160 3.89 -12.23 -12.26
N VAL A 161 3.21 -13.35 -12.03
CA VAL A 161 1.78 -13.54 -12.30
C VAL A 161 1.03 -13.68 -10.98
N GLU A 162 -0.09 -12.99 -10.85
CA GLU A 162 -0.99 -13.08 -9.69
C GLU A 162 -1.79 -14.38 -9.73
N TYR A 163 -2.18 -14.87 -8.56
CA TYR A 163 -3.09 -16.00 -8.43
C TYR A 163 -4.19 -15.64 -7.45
N MET A 164 -5.45 -15.75 -7.87
CA MET A 164 -6.63 -15.43 -7.07
C MET A 164 -6.47 -14.13 -6.26
N PRO A 165 -6.37 -12.94 -6.91
CA PRO A 165 -6.13 -11.67 -6.22
C PRO A 165 -7.19 -11.36 -5.17
N SER A 166 -8.44 -11.79 -5.40
CA SER A 166 -9.55 -11.63 -4.46
C SER A 166 -9.31 -12.31 -3.10
N GLY A 167 -8.47 -13.36 -3.06
CA GLY A 167 -8.05 -13.96 -1.81
C GLY A 167 -7.14 -13.04 -0.98
N GLY A 168 -6.67 -11.93 -1.55
CA GLY A 168 -5.96 -10.87 -0.86
C GLY A 168 -6.85 -9.77 -0.29
N ASP A 169 -8.18 -9.84 -0.49
CA ASP A 169 -9.13 -8.82 -0.02
C ASP A 169 -9.51 -8.99 1.46
N THR A 170 -9.02 -10.06 2.08
CA THR A 170 -9.37 -10.52 3.43
C THR A 170 -8.11 -10.80 4.25
N GLY A 171 -8.27 -10.87 5.58
CA GLY A 171 -7.20 -11.20 6.51
C GLY A 171 -6.86 -12.71 6.54
N PHE A 172 -6.82 -13.32 7.73
CA PHE A 172 -6.37 -14.70 7.89
C PHE A 172 -7.47 -15.75 7.61
N ASP A 173 -7.93 -15.82 6.37
CA ASP A 173 -8.91 -16.81 5.89
C ASP A 173 -8.24 -18.02 5.21
N SER A 174 -9.04 -18.88 4.57
CA SER A 174 -8.57 -20.11 3.91
C SER A 174 -8.51 -20.00 2.38
N GLN A 175 -8.46 -18.79 1.82
CA GLN A 175 -8.34 -18.59 0.38
C GLN A 175 -6.86 -18.45 -0.03
N GLU A 176 -6.44 -19.25 -1.01
CA GLU A 176 -5.10 -19.10 -1.61
C GLU A 176 -5.01 -17.78 -2.38
N THR A 177 -3.85 -17.13 -2.31
CA THR A 177 -3.57 -15.97 -3.15
C THR A 177 -2.08 -15.78 -3.36
N LYS A 178 -1.73 -15.15 -4.47
CA LYS A 178 -0.43 -14.55 -4.74
C LYS A 178 -0.66 -13.18 -5.33
N LEU A 179 -0.19 -12.16 -4.64
CA LEU A 179 -0.44 -10.76 -4.98
C LEU A 179 0.76 -10.12 -5.68
N ILE A 180 0.53 -9.01 -6.38
CA ILE A 180 1.58 -8.17 -6.96
C ILE A 180 2.66 -7.77 -5.95
N THR A 181 2.31 -7.67 -4.67
CA THR A 181 3.24 -7.37 -3.56
C THR A 181 4.33 -8.43 -3.40
N TYR A 182 4.15 -9.67 -3.90
CA TYR A 182 5.19 -10.70 -3.91
C TYR A 182 6.48 -10.30 -4.64
N TRP A 183 6.37 -9.59 -5.77
CA TRP A 183 7.51 -9.14 -6.57
C TRP A 183 7.71 -7.63 -6.57
N ASN A 184 6.80 -6.90 -5.93
CA ASN A 184 6.76 -5.44 -5.97
C ASN A 184 6.60 -4.86 -4.57
N THR A 185 7.27 -5.41 -3.56
CA THR A 185 7.30 -4.88 -2.19
C THR A 185 8.65 -5.20 -1.57
N SER A 186 9.47 -4.17 -1.35
CA SER A 186 10.71 -4.24 -0.59
C SER A 186 10.40 -4.34 0.89
N PHE A 187 11.21 -5.08 1.63
CA PHE A 187 10.99 -5.31 3.05
C PHE A 187 12.29 -5.54 3.82
N SER A 188 12.18 -5.44 5.14
CA SER A 188 13.24 -5.71 6.11
C SER A 188 12.90 -6.92 7.01
N LYS A 189 11.61 -7.28 7.10
CA LYS A 189 11.12 -8.41 7.88
C LYS A 189 10.09 -9.22 7.11
N ILE A 190 10.04 -10.51 7.42
CA ILE A 190 9.04 -11.45 6.92
C ILE A 190 8.29 -12.01 8.12
N CYS A 191 6.96 -11.93 8.07
CA CYS A 191 6.06 -12.55 9.02
C CYS A 191 5.47 -13.80 8.37
N LEU A 192 5.67 -14.94 9.02
CA LEU A 192 5.16 -16.23 8.58
C LEU A 192 4.11 -16.70 9.58
N GLY A 193 2.93 -17.04 9.09
CA GLY A 193 1.83 -17.56 9.90
C GLY A 193 1.37 -18.93 9.42
N MET A 194 0.99 -19.81 10.34
CA MET A 194 0.31 -21.07 10.03
C MET A 194 -0.97 -21.18 10.85
N ASN A 195 -2.09 -21.36 10.18
CA ASN A 195 -3.37 -21.71 10.80
C ASN A 195 -3.55 -23.24 10.73
N ILE A 196 -3.59 -23.85 11.92
CA ILE A 196 -3.81 -25.26 12.14
C ILE A 196 -4.98 -25.37 13.11
N SER A 197 -6.08 -25.99 12.69
CA SER A 197 -7.27 -26.18 13.54
C SER A 197 -7.77 -24.89 14.20
N GLN A 198 -7.82 -23.79 13.44
CA GLN A 198 -8.27 -22.45 13.87
C GLN A 198 -7.31 -21.71 14.82
N GLN A 199 -6.15 -22.29 15.16
CA GLN A 199 -5.11 -21.60 15.88
C GLN A 199 -4.04 -21.11 14.90
N ILE A 200 -3.76 -19.80 14.94
CA ILE A 200 -2.74 -19.18 14.09
C ILE A 200 -1.53 -18.84 14.96
N ASN A 201 -0.38 -19.41 14.62
CA ASN A 201 0.90 -19.05 15.22
C ASN A 201 1.77 -18.35 14.20
N PHE A 202 2.58 -17.41 14.68
CA PHE A 202 3.42 -16.56 13.85
C PHE A 202 4.88 -16.64 14.27
N ILE A 203 5.77 -16.46 13.30
CA ILE A 203 7.19 -16.17 13.51
C ILE A 203 7.63 -15.01 12.63
N VAL A 204 8.71 -14.35 13.04
CA VAL A 204 9.30 -13.23 12.29
C VAL A 204 10.73 -13.57 11.91
N ILE A 205 11.07 -13.32 10.65
CA ILE A 205 12.43 -13.45 10.12
C ILE A 205 12.91 -12.05 9.74
N ASN A 206 14.01 -11.60 10.37
CA ASN A 206 14.67 -10.37 9.95
C ASN A 206 15.49 -10.65 8.69
N LYS A 207 15.03 -10.15 7.55
CA LYS A 207 15.67 -10.36 6.25
C LYS A 207 15.33 -9.20 5.31
N GLN A 208 16.36 -8.49 4.86
CA GLN A 208 16.20 -7.44 3.86
C GLN A 208 16.23 -8.01 2.44
N ALA A 209 15.28 -7.59 1.60
CA ALA A 209 15.25 -7.89 0.17
C ALA A 209 14.39 -6.88 -0.59
N ASP A 210 14.62 -6.76 -1.90
CA ASP A 210 13.82 -5.90 -2.79
C ASP A 210 12.40 -6.44 -3.01
N SER A 211 12.23 -7.76 -2.91
CA SER A 211 10.96 -8.47 -2.92
C SER A 211 11.13 -9.95 -2.59
N LEU A 212 10.02 -10.65 -2.30
CA LEU A 212 10.06 -12.08 -2.03
C LEU A 212 10.42 -12.87 -3.31
N TYR A 213 9.98 -12.36 -4.46
CA TYR A 213 10.44 -12.80 -5.78
C TYR A 213 11.96 -12.77 -5.91
N SER A 214 12.60 -11.63 -5.64
CA SER A 214 14.08 -11.50 -5.75
C SER A 214 14.84 -12.44 -4.81
N LEU A 215 14.22 -12.82 -3.70
CA LEU A 215 14.80 -13.68 -2.69
C LEU A 215 14.65 -15.18 -3.00
N ILE A 216 13.61 -15.58 -3.76
CA ILE A 216 13.25 -16.98 -3.98
C ILE A 216 13.43 -17.44 -5.44
N ALA A 217 13.14 -16.57 -6.41
CA ALA A 217 12.91 -16.96 -7.81
C ALA A 217 14.12 -17.61 -8.51
N ASP A 218 15.35 -17.31 -8.07
CA ASP A 218 16.57 -17.87 -8.64
C ASP A 218 16.88 -19.30 -8.16
N GLY A 219 16.08 -19.83 -7.22
CA GLY A 219 16.25 -21.17 -6.66
C GLY A 219 17.49 -21.34 -5.77
N GLN A 220 18.25 -20.28 -5.52
CA GLN A 220 19.47 -20.37 -4.70
C GLN A 220 19.11 -20.50 -3.23
N TYR A 221 19.80 -21.41 -2.54
CA TYR A 221 19.66 -21.58 -1.10
C TYR A 221 20.22 -20.37 -0.37
N ARG A 222 19.48 -19.88 0.63
CA ARG A 222 19.91 -18.80 1.53
C ARG A 222 19.54 -19.15 2.95
N SER A 223 20.52 -19.29 3.82
CA SER A 223 20.27 -19.64 5.22
C SER A 223 19.55 -18.54 6.00
N THR A 224 18.81 -18.96 7.02
CA THR A 224 18.34 -18.11 8.11
C THR A 224 19.02 -18.51 9.43
N SER A 225 18.71 -17.80 10.51
CA SER A 225 19.24 -18.09 11.85
C SER A 225 18.15 -17.92 12.91
N VAL A 226 16.92 -18.31 12.56
CA VAL A 226 15.74 -18.17 13.43
C VAL A 226 15.71 -19.31 14.46
N GLY A 227 16.29 -20.45 14.11
CA GLY A 227 16.46 -21.59 15.01
C GLY A 227 15.30 -22.56 14.96
N ARG A 228 15.62 -23.84 15.20
CA ARG A 228 14.69 -24.98 15.15
C ARG A 228 13.45 -24.78 16.01
N ASP A 229 13.63 -24.35 17.26
CA ASP A 229 12.52 -24.23 18.20
C ASP A 229 11.51 -23.18 17.74
N THR A 230 11.99 -22.07 17.18
CA THR A 230 11.13 -21.04 16.57
C THR A 230 10.35 -21.59 15.38
N TRP A 231 10.98 -22.35 14.47
CA TRP A 231 10.22 -23.00 13.39
C TRP A 231 9.12 -23.94 13.92
N LYS A 232 9.38 -24.63 15.03
CA LYS A 232 8.38 -25.51 15.67
C LYS A 232 7.22 -24.71 16.28
N THR A 233 7.41 -23.47 16.71
CA THR A 233 6.30 -22.67 17.27
C THR A 233 5.22 -22.33 16.24
N LEU A 234 5.53 -22.31 14.93
CA LEU A 234 4.52 -22.19 13.87
C LEU A 234 3.46 -23.29 13.95
N VAL A 235 3.88 -24.50 14.28
CA VAL A 235 3.02 -25.69 14.33
C VAL A 235 2.46 -25.90 15.75
N GLY A 236 3.19 -25.44 16.77
CA GLY A 236 2.81 -25.55 18.17
C GLY A 236 3.19 -26.89 18.80
N SER A 237 2.40 -27.38 19.75
CA SER A 237 2.71 -28.59 20.54
C SER A 237 2.77 -29.87 19.69
N GLN A 238 2.17 -29.86 18.50
CA GLN A 238 2.17 -31.00 17.59
C GLN A 238 3.41 -31.05 16.68
N ALA A 239 4.25 -30.01 16.68
CA ALA A 239 5.43 -29.92 15.83
C ALA A 239 6.38 -31.12 16.02
N SER A 240 6.85 -31.68 14.91
CA SER A 240 7.82 -32.77 14.92
C SER A 240 8.86 -32.60 13.82
N LEU A 241 10.12 -32.84 14.15
CA LEU A 241 11.23 -32.84 13.20
C LEU A 241 12.23 -33.93 13.61
N GLN A 242 12.96 -34.51 12.66
CA GLN A 242 14.14 -35.33 12.99
C GLN A 242 15.24 -34.45 13.58
N LEU A 243 16.12 -35.03 14.40
CA LEU A 243 16.95 -34.30 15.38
C LEU A 243 18.12 -33.49 14.79
N HIS A 244 18.53 -33.78 13.57
CA HIS A 244 19.78 -33.27 12.98
C HIS A 244 19.52 -32.52 11.64
N CYS A 245 20.59 -32.20 10.91
CA CYS A 245 20.64 -31.31 9.74
C CYS A 245 20.27 -29.83 10.03
N ASN A 246 19.05 -29.56 10.50
CA ASN A 246 18.53 -28.22 10.82
C ASN A 246 18.78 -27.17 9.71
N MET A 247 18.66 -27.56 8.44
CA MET A 247 18.86 -26.65 7.31
C MET A 247 17.66 -25.73 7.17
N GLU A 248 17.78 -24.51 7.71
CA GLU A 248 16.74 -23.48 7.67
C GLU A 248 17.02 -22.39 6.65
N GLY A 249 15.97 -21.90 6.00
CA GLY A 249 16.03 -20.69 5.19
C GLY A 249 15.17 -20.76 3.94
N PHE A 250 15.68 -20.13 2.88
CA PHE A 250 15.01 -19.99 1.59
C PHE A 250 15.56 -21.00 0.59
N ASN A 251 14.68 -21.63 -0.20
CA ASN A 251 15.02 -22.68 -1.15
C ASN A 251 15.86 -23.79 -0.50
N SER A 252 15.43 -24.30 0.65
CA SER A 252 16.09 -25.42 1.31
C SER A 252 15.73 -26.72 0.60
N TRP A 253 16.73 -27.43 0.08
CA TRP A 253 16.56 -28.69 -0.63
C TRP A 253 17.81 -29.57 -0.49
N SER A 254 17.69 -30.83 -0.88
CA SER A 254 18.79 -31.81 -0.90
C SER A 254 18.82 -32.61 -2.21
N GLN A 255 19.98 -33.19 -2.53
CA GLN A 255 20.23 -33.87 -3.80
C GLN A 255 19.39 -35.13 -4.02
N LEU A 256 19.03 -35.86 -2.96
CA LEU A 256 18.39 -37.18 -3.05
C LEU A 256 16.86 -37.13 -3.14
N ALA A 257 16.30 -36.06 -3.72
CA ALA A 257 14.84 -35.84 -3.85
C ALA A 257 14.06 -35.96 -2.51
N ALA A 258 14.75 -35.67 -1.40
CA ALA A 258 14.19 -35.70 -0.06
C ALA A 258 13.35 -34.44 0.22
N SER A 259 13.04 -34.15 1.49
CA SER A 259 12.24 -32.99 1.88
C SER A 259 12.78 -31.67 1.33
N LYS A 260 11.89 -30.82 0.80
CA LYS A 260 12.20 -29.48 0.28
C LYS A 260 11.24 -28.43 0.84
N THR A 261 11.71 -27.20 1.00
CA THR A 261 10.91 -26.03 1.40
C THR A 261 11.37 -24.78 0.66
N ARG A 262 10.43 -23.92 0.21
CA ARG A 262 10.78 -22.60 -0.33
C ARG A 262 11.13 -21.63 0.78
N ILE A 263 10.44 -21.74 1.92
CA ILE A 263 10.73 -21.03 3.15
C ILE A 263 10.49 -22.02 4.28
N GLY A 264 11.52 -22.42 5.01
CA GLY A 264 11.33 -23.43 6.05
C GLY A 264 12.61 -24.03 6.59
N ILE A 265 12.45 -25.06 7.43
CA ILE A 265 13.52 -25.87 8.00
C ILE A 265 13.37 -27.32 7.57
N LEU A 266 14.51 -27.96 7.27
CA LEU A 266 14.64 -29.39 7.03
C LEU A 266 15.34 -30.06 8.22
N GLY A 267 14.84 -31.22 8.62
CA GLY A 267 15.44 -32.08 9.64
C GLY A 267 15.81 -33.43 9.05
N ASN A 268 16.89 -34.02 9.57
CA ASN A 268 17.33 -35.37 9.22
C ASN A 268 17.66 -36.21 10.46
N ASN A 269 17.67 -37.54 10.33
CA ASN A 269 18.20 -38.43 11.37
C ASN A 269 19.73 -38.56 11.32
N GLU A 270 20.38 -38.27 10.18
CA GLU A 270 21.83 -38.13 10.12
C GLU A 270 22.28 -36.68 10.36
N HIS A 271 23.55 -36.51 10.77
CA HIS A 271 24.15 -35.19 10.97
C HIS A 271 24.28 -34.35 9.69
N HIS A 272 24.24 -34.97 8.51
CA HIS A 272 24.32 -34.29 7.22
C HIS A 272 22.94 -33.97 6.64
N CYS A 273 22.89 -33.03 5.69
CA CYS A 273 21.66 -32.61 5.01
C CYS A 273 21.46 -33.23 3.61
N GLN A 274 22.00 -34.43 3.37
CA GLN A 274 21.94 -35.07 2.05
C GLN A 274 20.58 -35.74 1.75
N SER A 275 19.87 -36.17 2.79
CA SER A 275 18.61 -36.94 2.71
C SER A 275 17.60 -36.57 3.82
N PRO A 276 17.26 -35.29 4.04
CA PRO A 276 16.30 -34.90 5.08
C PRO A 276 14.90 -35.51 4.85
N ASP A 277 14.35 -36.18 5.87
CA ASP A 277 13.02 -36.80 5.80
C ASP A 277 11.95 -36.05 6.61
N SER A 278 12.29 -34.90 7.16
CA SER A 278 11.34 -34.05 7.89
C SER A 278 11.50 -32.59 7.55
N ARG A 279 10.40 -31.84 7.66
CA ARG A 279 10.32 -30.42 7.30
C ARG A 279 9.18 -29.70 7.98
N ILE A 280 9.37 -28.39 8.19
CA ILE A 280 8.33 -27.42 8.52
C ILE A 280 8.51 -26.24 7.59
N GLY A 281 7.44 -25.77 6.94
CA GLY A 281 7.55 -24.56 6.14
C GLY A 281 6.43 -24.32 5.15
N PHE A 282 6.79 -23.56 4.11
CA PHE A 282 5.93 -23.06 3.05
C PHE A 282 6.55 -23.43 1.70
N GLY A 283 5.72 -23.74 0.72
CA GLY A 283 6.18 -24.21 -0.58
C GLY A 283 6.95 -25.51 -0.47
N MET A 284 6.35 -26.49 0.20
CA MET A 284 6.93 -27.78 0.47
C MET A 284 6.75 -28.76 -0.69
N GLY A 285 7.59 -29.80 -0.71
CA GLY A 285 7.54 -30.91 -1.65
C GLY A 285 8.52 -32.02 -1.28
N GLY A 286 8.53 -33.11 -2.05
CA GLY A 286 9.36 -34.28 -1.82
C GLY A 286 8.83 -35.21 -0.73
N GLY A 287 9.51 -36.34 -0.54
CA GLY A 287 9.15 -37.34 0.47
C GLY A 287 9.24 -36.79 1.91
N PRO A 288 8.45 -37.32 2.86
CA PRO A 288 7.61 -38.51 2.75
C PRO A 288 6.17 -38.29 2.24
N ASP A 289 5.66 -37.05 2.17
CA ASP A 289 4.40 -36.70 1.50
C ASP A 289 4.58 -35.51 0.56
N ASP A 290 4.72 -35.76 -0.74
CA ASP A 290 4.89 -34.73 -1.77
C ASP A 290 3.65 -33.82 -1.93
N SER A 291 2.49 -34.21 -1.40
CA SER A 291 1.26 -33.43 -1.49
C SER A 291 1.09 -32.38 -0.40
N ASN A 292 1.95 -32.37 0.63
CA ASN A 292 1.92 -31.39 1.71
C ASN A 292 2.78 -30.17 1.31
N THR A 293 2.13 -29.07 0.94
CA THR A 293 2.77 -27.84 0.43
C THR A 293 2.99 -26.76 1.50
N CYS A 294 2.35 -26.88 2.67
CA CYS A 294 2.51 -25.98 3.80
C CYS A 294 2.12 -26.68 5.11
N GLY A 295 2.96 -26.58 6.13
CA GLY A 295 2.74 -27.19 7.44
C GLY A 295 3.96 -27.96 7.94
N ASN A 296 3.74 -29.15 8.48
CA ASN A 296 4.78 -30.02 9.04
C ASN A 296 4.67 -31.44 8.49
N GLU A 297 5.78 -31.92 7.94
CA GLU A 297 5.94 -33.31 7.54
C GLU A 297 7.10 -33.92 8.33
N ALA A 298 6.83 -34.97 9.08
CA ALA A 298 7.84 -35.79 9.73
C ALA A 298 7.29 -37.22 9.76
N ALA A 299 7.67 -38.04 8.79
CA ALA A 299 7.20 -39.42 8.73
C ALA A 299 8.34 -40.35 8.35
N GLY A 300 8.51 -41.43 9.11
CA GLY A 300 9.51 -42.44 8.82
C GLY A 300 9.58 -43.53 9.89
N LEU A 301 10.42 -44.53 9.65
CA LEU A 301 10.82 -45.55 10.64
C LEU A 301 11.78 -44.97 11.71
N TRP A 302 12.32 -43.78 11.45
CA TRP A 302 13.35 -43.13 12.25
C TRP A 302 12.76 -42.05 13.15
N LYS A 303 13.23 -41.99 14.40
CA LYS A 303 12.59 -41.23 15.49
C LYS A 303 12.71 -39.72 15.27
N ALA A 304 11.64 -39.10 14.78
CA ALA A 304 11.42 -37.66 14.94
C ALA A 304 11.11 -37.33 16.41
N ASP A 305 11.42 -36.10 16.82
CA ASP A 305 11.40 -35.69 18.23
C ASP A 305 10.00 -35.70 18.88
N ASN A 306 8.93 -35.66 18.08
CA ASN A 306 7.54 -35.77 18.54
C ASN A 306 6.75 -36.80 17.71
N GLY A 307 7.44 -37.86 17.28
CA GLY A 307 6.86 -38.95 16.49
C GLY A 307 6.40 -38.52 15.09
N ASN A 308 5.65 -39.40 14.43
CA ASN A 308 5.20 -39.14 13.06
C ASN A 308 4.07 -38.08 13.05
N ARG A 309 4.21 -37.09 12.17
CA ARG A 309 3.28 -35.97 11.95
C ARG A 309 3.14 -35.69 10.46
N LYS A 310 1.89 -35.56 10.02
CA LYS A 310 1.50 -35.11 8.68
C LYS A 310 0.45 -34.02 8.84
N ILE A 311 0.91 -32.78 8.99
CA ILE A 311 0.07 -31.63 9.30
C ILE A 311 0.11 -30.71 8.09
N LYS A 312 -1.06 -30.50 7.49
CA LYS A 312 -1.28 -29.53 6.42
C LYS A 312 -1.93 -28.30 7.04
N ALA A 313 -1.40 -27.13 6.72
CA ALA A 313 -1.81 -25.86 7.31
C ALA A 313 -2.21 -24.85 6.23
N MET A 314 -3.02 -23.88 6.61
CA MET A 314 -3.16 -22.66 5.83
C MET A 314 -2.03 -21.70 6.22
N GLY A 315 -1.16 -21.38 5.26
CA GLY A 315 0.02 -20.55 5.45
C GLY A 315 -0.21 -19.11 5.00
N TYR A 316 0.35 -18.16 5.76
CA TYR A 316 0.32 -16.73 5.44
C TYR A 316 1.76 -16.21 5.38
N ILE A 317 2.07 -15.44 4.33
CA ILE A 317 3.35 -14.76 4.19
C ILE A 317 3.06 -13.27 4.05
N LEU A 318 3.61 -12.49 4.98
CA LEU A 318 3.50 -11.04 5.03
C LEU A 318 4.90 -10.41 5.15
N VAL A 319 5.02 -9.16 4.74
CA VAL A 319 6.29 -8.43 4.76
C VAL A 319 6.14 -7.01 5.32
N GLN A 320 7.20 -6.51 5.97
CA GLN A 320 7.32 -5.18 6.57
C GLN A 320 8.65 -4.54 6.21
#